data_AF-A0A8C2GYE9-F1
#
_entry.id   AF-A0A8C2GYE9-F1
#
_cell.length_a   1.000
_cell.length_b   1.000
_cell.length_c   1.000
_cell.angle_alpha   90.00
_cell.angle_beta   90.00
_cell.angle_gamma   90.00
#
_symmetry.space_group_name_H-M   'P 1'
#
loop_
_entity.id
_entity.type
_entity.pdbx_description
1 polymer ?
#
loop_
_entity_poly.entity_id
_entity_poly.type
_entity_poly.pdbx_seq_one_letter_code
_entity_poly.pdbx_strand_id
1 'polypeptide(L)'
;MAALGVDVNVGNDDGESNTAIKVPERVLRRDQARLEEAERRRNVKESQTVTEEKSDFFTSTFNDEKTAVEEMLSACDHNDRDKAANTLEEITLKIQQLQKFLNDSMMFLTQYEKRQAQASLQKLQSALAEKRDELLPKKKFAFRSRNTGASKQPALVQQTTDKSESDAAGTVVVDAAVSVNQCGFSHADSQVLIKQAEEIQQRDVLLSHLTNCKVRLYGCPSTVHIKNVRGCEILAGPVSSSVFVDQCTDSTLVFPCQQLRTHNTTATQIHLHVTSRAIIEDCHGVRFVPVTWTYPGIDDHYKVAGLDPNRNNWSEVDDFNWLAAGTPSPNWTVIPETERICSWDDVGQASL
;
A
#
# COMPACT_ATOMS: atom_id res chain seq x y z
N MET A 1 -4.06 95.65 43.59
CA MET A 1 -2.97 95.79 44.57
C MET A 1 -2.63 94.41 45.11
N ALA A 2 -1.33 94.20 45.32
CA ALA A 2 -0.67 93.12 46.06
C ALA A 2 -0.62 91.75 45.40
N ALA A 3 0.62 91.32 45.22
CA ALA A 3 1.11 90.08 44.64
C ALA A 3 1.75 89.22 45.75
N LEU A 4 2.07 87.98 45.37
CA LEU A 4 3.12 87.09 45.90
C LEU A 4 2.88 86.38 47.25
N GLY A 5 2.99 85.05 47.18
CA GLY A 5 3.14 84.15 48.31
C GLY A 5 3.31 82.71 47.82
N VAL A 6 4.57 82.32 47.61
CA VAL A 6 5.04 80.99 47.22
C VAL A 6 4.81 80.00 48.35
N ASP A 7 4.36 78.79 48.02
CA ASP A 7 4.73 77.60 48.80
C ASP A 7 4.99 76.43 47.85
N VAL A 8 6.25 75.99 47.85
CA VAL A 8 6.71 74.73 47.28
C VAL A 8 6.90 73.79 48.47
N ASN A 9 6.14 72.70 48.55
CA ASN A 9 6.72 71.46 49.02
C ASN A 9 6.06 70.24 48.37
N VAL A 10 6.94 69.29 48.07
CA VAL A 10 6.81 68.12 47.21
C VAL A 10 6.13 66.97 47.95
N GLY A 11 5.25 66.27 47.23
CA GLY A 11 4.69 64.98 47.63
C GLY A 11 3.97 64.33 46.45
N ASN A 12 4.75 63.77 45.51
CA ASN A 12 4.28 62.86 44.47
C ASN A 12 3.49 61.69 45.08
N ASP A 13 2.28 61.41 44.57
CA ASP A 13 1.82 60.05 44.24
C ASP A 13 0.52 60.11 43.40
N ASP A 14 0.64 60.37 42.09
CA ASP A 14 -0.46 60.18 41.14
C ASP A 14 -0.18 58.92 40.31
N GLY A 15 -0.53 57.78 40.89
CA GLY A 15 -0.57 56.48 40.22
C GLY A 15 -1.77 56.38 39.28
N GLU A 16 -1.44 56.30 37.98
CA GLU A 16 -2.18 55.69 36.86
C GLU A 16 -3.59 55.11 37.12
N SER A 17 -4.56 55.56 36.33
CA SER A 17 -5.72 54.73 35.99
C SER A 17 -6.05 54.78 34.49
N ASN A 18 -5.15 54.23 33.68
CA ASN A 18 -5.51 53.80 32.32
C ASN A 18 -6.24 52.46 32.45
N THR A 19 -7.56 52.49 32.68
CA THR A 19 -8.39 51.27 32.77
C THR A 19 -8.54 50.66 31.38
N ALA A 20 -7.55 49.88 30.96
CA ALA A 20 -7.70 48.93 29.87
C ALA A 20 -8.92 48.06 30.19
N ILE A 21 -9.90 48.03 29.28
CA ILE A 21 -11.04 47.12 29.34
C ILE A 21 -10.45 45.71 29.31
N LYS A 22 -10.26 45.11 30.49
CA LYS A 22 -9.81 43.73 30.64
C LYS A 22 -10.93 42.86 30.13
N VAL A 23 -10.89 42.52 28.84
CA VAL A 23 -11.74 41.51 28.25
C VAL A 23 -11.58 40.26 29.13
N PRO A 24 -12.66 39.76 29.76
CA PRO A 24 -12.54 38.63 30.65
C PRO A 24 -11.93 37.47 29.89
N GLU A 25 -10.93 36.81 30.48
CA GLU A 25 -10.19 35.71 29.86
C GLU A 25 -11.11 34.59 29.30
N ARG A 26 -12.30 34.44 29.91
CA ARG A 26 -13.37 33.55 29.45
C ARG A 26 -13.94 33.90 28.07
N VAL A 27 -13.99 35.19 27.72
CA VAL A 27 -14.49 35.67 26.43
C VAL A 27 -13.46 35.40 25.32
N LEU A 28 -12.18 35.67 25.59
CA LEU A 28 -11.07 35.36 24.68
C LEU A 28 -10.98 33.85 24.40
N ARG A 29 -11.08 33.00 25.43
CA ARG A 29 -11.13 31.53 25.25
C ARG A 29 -12.33 31.07 24.42
N ARG A 30 -13.47 31.77 24.50
CA ARG A 30 -14.70 31.42 23.78
C ARG A 30 -14.72 31.90 22.33
N ASP A 31 -13.98 32.97 22.01
CA ASP A 31 -13.72 33.39 20.63
C ASP A 31 -12.69 32.46 19.97
N GLN A 32 -11.64 32.09 20.70
CA GLN A 32 -10.64 31.14 20.22
C GLN A 32 -11.24 29.76 19.91
N ALA A 33 -12.08 29.21 20.80
CA ALA A 33 -12.78 27.95 20.55
C ALA A 33 -13.74 28.02 19.35
N ARG A 34 -14.32 29.19 19.04
CA ARG A 34 -15.17 29.38 17.87
C ARG A 34 -14.39 29.40 16.56
N LEU A 35 -13.20 30.02 16.57
CA LEU A 35 -12.29 30.04 15.43
C LEU A 35 -11.74 28.63 15.14
N GLU A 36 -11.30 27.92 16.18
CA GLU A 36 -10.80 26.54 16.07
C GLU A 36 -11.87 25.56 15.55
N GLU A 37 -13.13 25.70 15.98
CA GLU A 37 -14.25 24.89 15.48
C GLU A 37 -14.63 25.23 14.02
N ALA A 38 -14.55 26.50 13.63
CA ALA A 38 -14.79 26.91 12.24
C ALA A 38 -13.69 26.40 11.30
N GLU A 39 -12.42 26.46 11.75
CA GLU A 39 -11.27 25.91 11.03
C GLU A 39 -11.35 24.38 10.92
N ARG A 40 -11.75 23.70 12.01
CA ARG A 40 -12.01 22.25 12.01
C ARG A 40 -13.07 21.84 11.00
N ARG A 41 -14.20 22.54 10.94
CA ARG A 41 -15.27 22.25 9.97
C ARG A 41 -14.82 22.49 8.53
N ARG A 42 -13.99 23.51 8.32
CA ARG A 42 -13.40 23.79 7.00
C ARG A 42 -12.48 22.65 6.58
N ASN A 43 -11.58 22.21 7.44
CA ASN A 43 -10.62 21.14 7.14
C ASN A 43 -11.29 19.78 6.89
N VAL A 44 -12.34 19.44 7.65
CA VAL A 44 -13.13 18.20 7.43
C VAL A 44 -13.84 18.27 6.07
N LYS A 45 -14.50 19.40 5.77
CA LYS A 45 -15.19 19.58 4.50
C LYS A 45 -14.22 19.52 3.32
N GLU A 46 -13.06 20.16 3.44
CA GLU A 46 -12.00 20.15 2.44
C GLU A 46 -11.40 18.74 2.23
N SER A 47 -11.22 17.97 3.30
CA SER A 47 -10.75 16.58 3.21
C SER A 47 -11.78 15.65 2.55
N GLN A 48 -13.06 15.86 2.84
CA GLN A 48 -14.16 15.11 2.22
C GLN A 48 -14.28 15.45 0.73
N THR A 49 -14.25 16.74 0.36
CA THR A 49 -14.31 17.16 -1.05
C THR A 49 -13.12 16.63 -1.85
N VAL A 50 -11.91 16.63 -1.27
CA VAL A 50 -10.72 16.06 -1.94
C VAL A 50 -10.84 14.55 -2.17
N THR A 51 -11.57 13.83 -1.31
CA THR A 51 -11.79 12.39 -1.48
C THR A 51 -12.84 12.12 -2.55
N GLU A 52 -13.93 12.89 -2.55
CA GLU A 52 -14.99 12.82 -3.57
C GLU A 52 -14.46 13.18 -4.97
N GLU A 53 -13.69 14.28 -5.09
CA GLU A 53 -13.05 14.69 -6.36
C GLU A 53 -12.11 13.63 -6.92
N LYS A 54 -11.40 12.89 -6.06
CA LYS A 54 -10.52 11.79 -6.48
C LYS A 54 -11.29 10.56 -6.95
N SER A 55 -12.44 10.25 -6.34
CA SER A 55 -13.28 9.14 -6.78
C SER A 55 -13.96 9.45 -8.12
N ASP A 56 -14.43 10.69 -8.29
CA ASP A 56 -15.04 11.17 -9.54
C ASP A 56 -14.02 11.18 -10.68
N PHE A 57 -12.81 11.67 -10.40
CA PHE A 57 -11.70 11.62 -11.35
C PHE A 57 -11.39 10.18 -11.77
N PHE A 58 -11.27 9.26 -10.82
CA PHE A 58 -11.07 7.84 -11.13
C PHE A 58 -12.18 7.31 -12.02
N THR A 59 -13.44 7.53 -11.66
CA THR A 59 -14.60 6.98 -12.36
C THR A 59 -14.68 7.52 -13.79
N SER A 60 -14.41 8.82 -14.01
CA SER A 60 -14.35 9.39 -15.36
C SER A 60 -13.23 8.75 -16.16
N THR A 61 -11.98 8.84 -15.68
CA THR A 61 -10.80 8.37 -16.43
C THR A 61 -10.87 6.86 -16.70
N PHE A 62 -11.32 6.06 -15.73
CA PHE A 62 -11.47 4.63 -15.90
C PHE A 62 -12.52 4.27 -16.97
N ASN A 63 -13.65 4.97 -17.00
CA ASN A 63 -14.69 4.73 -17.99
C ASN A 63 -14.29 5.22 -19.38
N ASP A 64 -13.57 6.33 -19.48
CA ASP A 64 -13.05 6.84 -20.75
C ASP A 64 -12.05 5.85 -21.36
N GLU A 65 -11.08 5.39 -20.57
CA GLU A 65 -10.07 4.43 -21.03
C GLU A 65 -10.67 3.06 -21.33
N LYS A 66 -11.67 2.63 -20.53
CA LYS A 66 -12.47 1.43 -20.82
C LYS A 66 -13.17 1.55 -22.17
N THR A 67 -13.83 2.66 -22.44
CA THR A 67 -14.57 2.88 -23.69
C THR A 67 -13.62 2.86 -24.88
N ALA A 68 -12.45 3.48 -24.75
CA ALA A 68 -11.40 3.42 -25.77
C ALA A 68 -10.94 1.96 -26.05
N VAL A 69 -10.80 1.13 -25.00
CA VAL A 69 -10.46 -0.29 -25.15
C VAL A 69 -11.58 -1.07 -25.85
N GLU A 70 -12.85 -0.83 -25.50
CA GLU A 70 -14.01 -1.45 -26.16
C GLU A 70 -14.14 -1.05 -27.64
N GLU A 71 -13.85 0.21 -27.98
CA GLU A 71 -13.84 0.69 -29.36
C GLU A 71 -12.73 0.04 -30.18
N MET A 72 -11.51 -0.05 -29.66
CA MET A 72 -10.42 -0.74 -30.35
C MET A 72 -10.71 -2.23 -30.56
N LEU A 73 -11.30 -2.91 -29.55
CA LEU A 73 -11.74 -4.31 -29.67
C LEU A 73 -12.80 -4.49 -30.77
N SER A 74 -13.68 -3.50 -30.93
CA SER A 74 -14.74 -3.51 -31.96
C SER A 74 -14.21 -3.15 -33.36
N ALA A 75 -13.18 -2.30 -33.42
CA ALA A 75 -12.54 -1.86 -34.66
C ALA A 75 -11.50 -2.87 -35.21
N CYS A 76 -11.14 -3.91 -34.44
CA CYS A 76 -10.28 -4.99 -34.91
C CYS A 76 -10.94 -5.75 -36.08
N ASP A 77 -10.38 -5.59 -37.27
CA ASP A 77 -10.91 -6.14 -38.52
C ASP A 77 -10.18 -7.42 -38.95
N HIS A 78 -10.86 -8.30 -39.70
CA HIS A 78 -10.37 -9.64 -40.07
C HIS A 78 -9.39 -9.66 -41.24
N ASN A 79 -9.19 -8.52 -41.91
CA ASN A 79 -8.51 -8.46 -43.21
C ASN A 79 -6.98 -8.48 -43.12
N ASP A 80 -6.38 -8.04 -42.01
CA ASP A 80 -4.92 -7.93 -41.85
C ASP A 80 -4.48 -8.53 -40.51
N ARG A 81 -3.96 -9.75 -40.59
CA ARG A 81 -3.63 -10.59 -39.43
C ARG A 81 -2.47 -10.03 -38.60
N ASP A 82 -1.51 -9.35 -39.24
CA ASP A 82 -0.36 -8.76 -38.55
C ASP A 82 -0.76 -7.45 -37.87
N LYS A 83 -1.60 -6.63 -38.51
CA LYS A 83 -2.20 -5.45 -37.84
C LYS A 83 -3.09 -5.86 -36.67
N ALA A 84 -3.93 -6.88 -36.84
CA ALA A 84 -4.78 -7.40 -35.77
C ALA A 84 -3.94 -7.91 -34.58
N ALA A 85 -2.80 -8.57 -34.83
CA ALA A 85 -1.90 -9.01 -33.76
C ALA A 85 -1.32 -7.83 -32.97
N ASN A 86 -0.84 -6.80 -33.67
CA ASN A 86 -0.30 -5.58 -33.05
C ASN A 86 -1.37 -4.83 -32.25
N THR A 87 -2.58 -4.68 -32.80
CA THR A 87 -3.68 -4.03 -32.09
C THR A 87 -4.08 -4.83 -30.84
N LEU A 88 -4.12 -6.16 -30.91
CA LEU A 88 -4.41 -7.01 -29.73
C LEU A 88 -3.31 -6.93 -28.66
N GLU A 89 -2.04 -6.73 -29.05
CA GLU A 89 -0.94 -6.48 -28.12
C GLU A 89 -1.07 -5.09 -27.46
N GLU A 90 -1.41 -4.05 -28.23
CA GLU A 90 -1.70 -2.72 -27.71
C GLU A 90 -2.88 -2.70 -26.73
N ILE A 91 -3.97 -3.39 -27.08
CA ILE A 91 -5.14 -3.57 -26.19
C ILE A 91 -4.71 -4.31 -24.91
N THR A 92 -3.83 -5.31 -25.00
CA THR A 92 -3.29 -6.01 -23.83
C THR A 92 -2.55 -5.06 -22.90
N LEU A 93 -1.69 -4.19 -23.46
CA LEU A 93 -0.95 -3.17 -22.69
C LEU A 93 -1.91 -2.19 -22.00
N LYS A 94 -2.93 -1.69 -22.70
CA LYS A 94 -3.94 -0.78 -22.13
C LYS A 94 -4.76 -1.43 -21.01
N ILE A 95 -5.14 -2.70 -21.15
CA ILE A 95 -5.82 -3.44 -20.06
C ILE A 95 -4.89 -3.56 -18.83
N GLN A 96 -3.59 -3.81 -19.02
CA GLN A 96 -2.62 -3.84 -17.92
C GLN A 96 -2.46 -2.47 -17.25
N GLN A 97 -2.47 -1.38 -18.04
CA GLN A 97 -2.44 -0.02 -17.52
C GLN A 97 -3.71 0.31 -16.72
N LEU A 98 -4.89 -0.07 -17.21
CA LEU A 98 -6.16 0.05 -16.47
C LEU A 98 -6.15 -0.76 -15.16
N GLN A 99 -5.58 -1.97 -15.17
CA GLN A 99 -5.41 -2.78 -13.96
C GLN A 99 -4.49 -2.10 -12.94
N LYS A 100 -3.38 -1.50 -13.41
CA LYS A 100 -2.47 -0.72 -12.56
C LYS A 100 -3.17 0.51 -12.00
N PHE A 101 -3.88 1.27 -12.84
CA PHE A 101 -4.61 2.46 -12.44
C PHE A 101 -5.67 2.16 -11.37
N LEU A 102 -6.38 1.03 -11.50
CA LEU A 102 -7.29 0.54 -10.46
C LEU A 102 -6.55 0.27 -9.15
N ASN A 103 -5.43 -0.45 -9.19
CA ASN A 103 -4.63 -0.78 -8.01
C ASN A 103 -4.13 0.49 -7.29
N ASP A 104 -3.60 1.46 -8.05
CA ASP A 104 -3.11 2.74 -7.54
C ASP A 104 -4.24 3.58 -6.91
N SER A 105 -5.47 3.42 -7.42
CA SER A 105 -6.65 4.19 -6.98
C SER A 105 -7.48 3.51 -5.90
N MET A 106 -7.20 2.24 -5.54
CA MET A 106 -8.03 1.47 -4.60
C MET A 106 -8.29 2.19 -3.27
N MET A 107 -7.38 3.04 -2.82
CA MET A 107 -7.53 3.74 -1.55
C MET A 107 -8.56 4.87 -1.55
N PHE A 108 -9.02 5.32 -2.72
CA PHE A 108 -10.00 6.39 -2.85
C PHE A 108 -11.39 5.87 -3.25
N LEU A 109 -11.50 4.56 -3.50
CA LEU A 109 -12.71 3.94 -4.03
C LEU A 109 -13.48 3.19 -2.95
N THR A 110 -14.80 3.33 -3.01
CA THR A 110 -15.74 2.53 -2.25
C THR A 110 -15.65 1.05 -2.66
N GLN A 111 -16.15 0.15 -1.81
CA GLN A 111 -16.22 -1.28 -2.14
C GLN A 111 -17.06 -1.55 -3.39
N TYR A 112 -18.08 -0.72 -3.64
CA TYR A 112 -18.93 -0.83 -4.82
C TYR A 112 -18.15 -0.51 -6.11
N GLU A 113 -17.44 0.63 -6.14
CA GLU A 113 -16.63 1.05 -7.29
C GLU A 113 -15.50 0.06 -7.58
N LYS A 114 -14.82 -0.45 -6.54
CA LYS A 114 -13.80 -1.51 -6.68
C LYS A 114 -14.35 -2.74 -7.39
N ARG A 115 -15.50 -3.27 -6.92
CA ARG A 115 -16.14 -4.44 -7.52
C ARG A 115 -16.56 -4.17 -8.97
N GLN A 116 -17.10 -2.98 -9.24
CA GLN A 116 -17.53 -2.59 -10.59
C GLN A 116 -16.35 -2.49 -11.58
N ALA A 117 -15.24 -1.89 -11.15
CA ALA A 117 -14.02 -1.77 -11.95
C ALA A 117 -13.36 -3.13 -12.20
N GLN A 118 -13.27 -3.98 -11.17
CA GLN A 118 -12.76 -5.36 -11.30
C GLN A 118 -13.61 -6.21 -12.25
N ALA A 119 -14.94 -6.13 -12.15
CA ALA A 119 -15.84 -6.83 -13.04
C ALA A 119 -15.71 -6.35 -14.50
N SER A 120 -15.53 -5.04 -14.70
CA SER A 120 -15.29 -4.47 -16.03
C SER A 120 -13.97 -4.97 -16.63
N LEU A 121 -12.89 -5.03 -15.83
CA LEU A 121 -11.60 -5.58 -16.28
C LEU A 121 -11.68 -7.05 -16.67
N GLN A 122 -12.36 -7.88 -15.89
CA GLN A 122 -12.57 -9.29 -16.23
C GLN A 122 -13.36 -9.45 -17.54
N LYS A 123 -14.36 -8.59 -17.77
CA LYS A 123 -15.13 -8.58 -19.01
C LYS A 123 -14.25 -8.22 -20.22
N LEU A 124 -13.40 -7.19 -20.09
CA LEU A 124 -12.46 -6.80 -21.15
C LEU A 124 -11.43 -7.89 -21.46
N GLN A 125 -10.89 -8.55 -20.43
CA GLN A 125 -9.97 -9.68 -20.60
C GLN A 125 -10.63 -10.85 -21.33
N SER A 126 -11.88 -11.15 -20.99
CA SER A 126 -12.65 -12.21 -21.65
C SER A 126 -12.94 -11.87 -23.11
N ALA A 127 -13.36 -10.64 -23.41
CA ALA A 127 -13.60 -10.16 -24.78
C ALA A 127 -12.32 -10.17 -25.62
N LEU A 128 -11.18 -9.81 -25.03
CA LEU A 128 -9.88 -9.90 -25.70
C LEU A 128 -9.48 -11.34 -26.00
N ALA A 129 -9.73 -12.28 -25.09
CA ALA A 129 -9.45 -13.69 -25.31
C ALA A 129 -10.30 -14.25 -26.47
N GLU A 130 -11.59 -13.94 -26.50
CA GLU A 130 -12.51 -14.32 -27.58
C GLU A 130 -12.06 -13.75 -28.93
N LYS A 131 -11.71 -12.45 -28.98
CA LYS A 131 -11.19 -11.81 -30.19
C LYS A 131 -9.84 -12.38 -30.64
N ARG A 132 -8.97 -12.76 -29.69
CA ARG A 132 -7.72 -13.47 -30.01
C ARG A 132 -7.99 -14.84 -30.63
N ASP A 133 -8.93 -15.61 -30.10
CA ASP A 133 -9.26 -16.92 -30.66
C ASP A 133 -9.97 -16.81 -32.03
N GLU A 134 -10.77 -15.78 -32.24
CA GLU A 134 -11.45 -15.48 -33.51
C GLU A 134 -10.45 -15.06 -34.62
N LEU A 135 -9.52 -14.14 -34.31
CA LEU A 135 -8.59 -13.54 -35.28
C LEU A 135 -7.28 -14.33 -35.45
N LEU A 136 -6.84 -15.00 -34.39
CA LEU A 136 -5.60 -15.79 -34.34
C LEU A 136 -5.88 -17.21 -33.82
N PRO A 137 -6.74 -17.99 -34.50
CA PRO A 137 -7.02 -19.35 -34.09
C PRO A 137 -5.71 -20.15 -34.06
N LYS A 138 -5.34 -20.62 -32.87
CA LYS A 138 -4.16 -21.46 -32.69
C LYS A 138 -4.34 -22.69 -33.56
N LYS A 139 -3.37 -22.97 -34.44
CA LYS A 139 -3.32 -24.23 -35.20
C LYS A 139 -3.26 -25.37 -34.18
N LYS A 140 -4.39 -26.02 -33.90
CA LYS A 140 -4.38 -27.31 -33.21
C LYS A 140 -3.61 -28.25 -34.12
N PHE A 141 -2.46 -28.74 -33.64
CA PHE A 141 -1.71 -29.82 -34.27
C PHE A 141 -2.65 -31.02 -34.42
N ALA A 142 -3.29 -31.13 -35.57
CA ALA A 142 -4.08 -32.28 -35.94
C ALA A 142 -3.11 -33.32 -36.50
N PHE A 143 -2.69 -34.26 -35.65
CA PHE A 143 -2.08 -35.49 -36.13
C PHE A 143 -3.12 -36.24 -37.00
N ARG A 144 -2.99 -36.11 -38.32
CA ARG A 144 -3.74 -36.93 -39.28
C ARG A 144 -3.20 -38.35 -39.21
N SER A 145 -3.87 -39.23 -38.47
CA SER A 145 -3.71 -40.68 -38.64
C SER A 145 -4.45 -41.12 -39.91
N ARG A 146 -3.71 -41.69 -40.87
CA ARG A 146 -4.25 -42.29 -42.09
C ARG A 146 -4.30 -43.82 -41.92
N ASN A 147 -5.53 -44.32 -41.93
CA ASN A 147 -6.03 -45.69 -41.99
C ASN A 147 -5.10 -46.80 -42.54
N THR A 148 -5.12 -47.99 -41.90
CA THR A 148 -5.29 -49.32 -42.54
C THR A 148 -5.74 -50.38 -41.52
N GLY A 149 -6.77 -51.19 -41.86
CA GLY A 149 -6.86 -52.58 -41.36
C GLY A 149 -8.10 -53.07 -40.56
N ALA A 150 -9.26 -53.17 -41.21
CA ALA A 150 -10.25 -54.27 -41.11
C ALA A 150 -10.85 -54.77 -39.75
N SER A 151 -12.11 -54.38 -39.54
CA SER A 151 -13.31 -55.19 -39.16
C SER A 151 -13.30 -56.17 -37.97
N LYS A 152 -14.14 -55.87 -36.96
CA LYS A 152 -15.38 -56.63 -36.63
C LYS A 152 -16.21 -55.86 -35.59
N GLN A 153 -17.49 -55.63 -35.90
CA GLN A 153 -18.59 -55.32 -34.96
C GLN A 153 -19.25 -56.65 -34.51
N PRO A 154 -20.18 -56.72 -33.50
CA PRO A 154 -21.13 -55.67 -33.11
C PRO A 154 -21.47 -55.49 -31.60
N ALA A 155 -22.20 -54.39 -31.37
CA ALA A 155 -23.30 -54.15 -30.41
C ALA A 155 -23.06 -53.42 -29.07
N LEU A 156 -23.93 -52.41 -28.87
CA LEU A 156 -24.24 -51.56 -27.69
C LEU A 156 -24.25 -52.35 -26.36
N VAL A 157 -24.01 -51.77 -25.17
CA VAL A 157 -24.85 -50.77 -24.46
C VAL A 157 -24.03 -49.97 -23.42
N GLN A 158 -24.46 -48.72 -23.21
CA GLN A 158 -24.08 -47.82 -22.12
C GLN A 158 -24.45 -48.39 -20.74
N GLN A 159 -23.59 -48.20 -19.73
CA GLN A 159 -24.03 -47.66 -18.43
C GLN A 159 -22.85 -47.23 -17.53
N THR A 160 -23.08 -46.05 -16.96
CA THR A 160 -22.49 -45.37 -15.81
C THR A 160 -22.18 -46.27 -14.61
N THR A 161 -21.05 -46.04 -13.91
CA THR A 161 -20.98 -45.50 -12.53
C THR A 161 -19.56 -45.57 -11.94
N ASP A 162 -19.16 -44.43 -11.38
CA ASP A 162 -18.30 -44.13 -10.23
C ASP A 162 -17.18 -45.05 -9.68
N LYS A 163 -16.05 -44.37 -9.44
CA LYS A 163 -15.09 -44.42 -8.31
C LYS A 163 -14.49 -45.77 -7.89
N SER A 164 -13.16 -45.88 -7.99
CA SER A 164 -12.26 -45.62 -6.84
C SER A 164 -10.80 -45.93 -7.18
N GLU A 165 -9.94 -45.27 -6.42
CA GLU A 165 -8.48 -45.28 -6.32
C GLU A 165 -7.77 -46.64 -6.50
N SER A 166 -6.60 -46.61 -7.14
CA SER A 166 -5.35 -47.13 -6.55
C SER A 166 -4.12 -46.78 -7.39
N ASP A 167 -3.18 -46.17 -6.69
CA ASP A 167 -1.72 -46.36 -6.72
C ASP A 167 -0.82 -46.08 -7.93
N ALA A 168 0.34 -45.57 -7.51
CA ALA A 168 1.69 -45.73 -8.04
C ALA A 168 2.20 -44.69 -9.06
N ALA A 169 3.04 -43.81 -8.50
CA ALA A 169 4.40 -43.49 -8.96
C ALA A 169 4.56 -43.11 -10.45
N GLY A 170 4.74 -41.81 -10.68
CA GLY A 170 5.20 -41.28 -11.96
C GLY A 170 5.90 -39.94 -11.78
N THR A 171 7.22 -39.98 -11.80
CA THR A 171 8.13 -38.84 -11.98
C THR A 171 7.59 -37.86 -13.02
N VAL A 172 7.26 -36.64 -12.60
CA VAL A 172 7.02 -35.51 -13.49
C VAL A 172 8.01 -34.40 -13.18
N VAL A 173 9.06 -34.39 -13.99
CA VAL A 173 9.83 -33.20 -14.34
C VAL A 173 8.85 -32.10 -14.73
N VAL A 174 8.62 -31.16 -13.83
CA VAL A 174 8.01 -29.88 -14.18
C VAL A 174 9.10 -28.98 -14.72
N ASP A 175 9.09 -28.87 -16.04
CA ASP A 175 9.76 -27.83 -16.82
C ASP A 175 9.28 -26.47 -16.28
N ALA A 176 10.12 -25.85 -15.45
CA ALA A 176 9.84 -24.59 -14.79
C ALA A 176 9.99 -23.45 -15.80
N ALA A 177 8.97 -23.29 -16.63
CA ALA A 177 8.72 -22.07 -17.38
C ALA A 177 8.39 -20.93 -16.38
N VAL A 178 9.45 -20.27 -15.93
CA VAL A 178 9.52 -18.86 -15.52
C VAL A 178 8.25 -18.29 -14.87
N SER A 179 8.15 -18.40 -13.53
CA SER A 179 7.28 -17.53 -12.73
C SER A 179 7.85 -16.11 -12.71
N VAL A 180 7.52 -15.34 -13.74
CA VAL A 180 7.85 -13.91 -13.82
C VAL A 180 6.97 -13.15 -12.83
N ASN A 181 7.61 -12.52 -11.85
CA ASN A 181 7.14 -11.37 -11.05
C ASN A 181 6.26 -11.59 -9.81
N GLN A 182 6.79 -12.30 -8.80
CA GLN A 182 6.44 -11.95 -7.42
C GLN A 182 7.72 -11.89 -6.57
N CYS A 183 8.25 -10.67 -6.38
CA CYS A 183 9.34 -10.45 -5.43
C CYS A 183 8.75 -10.50 -4.03
N GLY A 184 9.18 -11.44 -3.18
CA GLY A 184 8.57 -11.60 -1.86
C GLY A 184 8.80 -12.95 -1.21
N PHE A 185 8.14 -13.13 -0.07
CA PHE A 185 8.08 -14.39 0.67
C PHE A 185 6.64 -14.67 1.08
N SER A 186 6.21 -15.91 0.99
CA SER A 186 4.87 -16.29 1.43
C SER A 186 4.82 -17.69 2.03
N HIS A 187 3.87 -17.90 2.95
CA HIS A 187 3.60 -19.21 3.56
C HIS A 187 4.82 -19.85 4.24
N ALA A 188 5.53 -19.08 5.07
CA ALA A 188 6.68 -19.57 5.82
C ALA A 188 6.42 -19.49 7.33
N ASP A 189 6.98 -20.45 8.05
CA ASP A 189 6.93 -20.54 9.50
C ASP A 189 8.33 -20.78 10.05
N SER A 190 8.71 -20.01 11.08
CA SER A 190 9.92 -20.21 11.88
C SER A 190 11.21 -20.22 11.05
N GLN A 191 11.26 -19.39 10.00
CA GLN A 191 12.36 -19.33 9.04
C GLN A 191 13.07 -17.98 9.05
N VAL A 192 14.34 -18.01 8.65
CA VAL A 192 15.13 -16.83 8.31
C VAL A 192 15.07 -16.65 6.80
N LEU A 193 14.60 -15.49 6.35
CA LEU A 193 14.38 -15.18 4.95
C LEU A 193 15.13 -13.90 4.58
N ILE A 194 16.04 -14.00 3.62
CA ILE A 194 16.93 -12.90 3.23
C ILE A 194 16.77 -12.65 1.74
N LYS A 195 16.63 -11.37 1.36
CA LYS A 195 16.76 -10.92 -0.04
C LYS A 195 17.79 -9.82 -0.15
N GLN A 196 18.64 -9.96 -1.16
CA GLN A 196 19.67 -8.98 -1.49
C GLN A 196 19.16 -7.92 -2.48
N ALA A 197 19.91 -6.83 -2.62
CA ALA A 197 19.51 -5.69 -3.42
C ALA A 197 19.34 -6.07 -4.91
N GLU A 198 20.16 -7.00 -5.39
CA GLU A 198 20.14 -7.55 -6.75
C GLU A 198 18.86 -8.34 -7.05
N GLU A 199 18.19 -8.87 -6.02
CA GLU A 199 16.91 -9.56 -6.18
C GLU A 199 15.73 -8.59 -6.14
N ILE A 200 15.81 -7.54 -5.33
CA ILE A 200 14.71 -6.59 -5.13
C ILE A 200 14.56 -5.66 -6.33
N GLN A 201 15.66 -5.05 -6.81
CA GLN A 201 15.69 -4.22 -8.03
C GLN A 201 14.59 -3.14 -8.12
N GLN A 202 14.29 -2.42 -7.03
CA GLN A 202 13.19 -1.43 -6.99
C GLN A 202 11.82 -1.98 -7.42
N ARG A 203 11.57 -3.27 -7.20
CA ARG A 203 10.26 -3.88 -7.40
C ARG A 203 9.44 -3.84 -6.12
N ASP A 204 8.15 -4.12 -6.28
CA ASP A 204 7.25 -4.30 -5.15
C ASP A 204 7.52 -5.63 -4.48
N VAL A 205 7.56 -5.62 -3.14
CA VAL A 205 7.83 -6.80 -2.32
C VAL A 205 6.58 -7.19 -1.54
N LEU A 206 6.13 -8.43 -1.68
CA LEU A 206 5.02 -8.99 -0.90
C LEU A 206 5.53 -9.97 0.15
N LEU A 207 5.27 -9.67 1.42
CA LEU A 207 5.47 -10.55 2.56
C LEU A 207 4.09 -10.98 3.05
N SER A 208 3.71 -12.24 2.83
CA SER A 208 2.37 -12.71 3.19
C SER A 208 2.34 -14.04 3.94
N HIS A 209 1.43 -14.22 4.89
CA HIS A 209 1.26 -15.50 5.60
C HIS A 209 2.56 -16.00 6.24
N LEU A 210 3.23 -15.13 7.02
CA LEU A 210 4.48 -15.44 7.71
C LEU A 210 4.22 -15.59 9.20
N THR A 211 4.74 -16.64 9.82
CA THR A 211 4.62 -16.88 11.27
C THR A 211 6.00 -17.10 11.88
N ASN A 212 6.34 -16.39 12.97
CA ASN A 212 7.61 -16.58 13.69
C ASN A 212 8.88 -16.46 12.81
N CYS A 213 8.84 -15.71 11.71
CA CYS A 213 9.95 -15.58 10.77
C CYS A 213 10.81 -14.34 11.05
N LYS A 214 12.10 -14.43 10.75
CA LYS A 214 13.01 -13.27 10.66
C LYS A 214 13.27 -12.96 9.19
N VAL A 215 12.83 -11.79 8.72
CA VAL A 215 12.98 -11.35 7.33
C VAL A 215 13.96 -10.18 7.27
N ARG A 216 14.93 -10.26 6.33
CA ARG A 216 15.87 -9.18 6.01
C ARG A 216 15.79 -8.85 4.52
N LEU A 217 15.38 -7.64 4.19
CA LEU A 217 15.34 -7.13 2.82
C LEU A 217 16.42 -6.06 2.66
N TYR A 218 17.56 -6.44 2.10
CA TYR A 218 18.65 -5.52 1.79
C TYR A 218 18.40 -4.94 0.39
N GLY A 219 18.39 -3.61 0.26
CA GLY A 219 18.11 -2.97 -1.01
C GLY A 219 17.12 -1.82 -0.90
N CYS A 220 16.60 -1.43 -2.06
CA CYS A 220 15.61 -0.38 -2.21
C CYS A 220 14.35 -0.97 -2.88
N PRO A 221 13.37 -1.48 -2.11
CA PRO A 221 12.06 -1.84 -2.64
C PRO A 221 11.28 -0.60 -3.12
N SER A 222 10.45 -0.74 -4.15
CA SER A 222 9.55 0.35 -4.53
C SER A 222 8.40 0.48 -3.53
N THR A 223 7.70 -0.63 -3.28
CA THR A 223 6.59 -0.75 -2.33
C THR A 223 6.78 -2.03 -1.52
N VAL A 224 6.42 -2.01 -0.23
CA VAL A 224 6.39 -3.24 0.58
C VAL A 224 4.97 -3.48 1.09
N HIS A 225 4.44 -4.67 0.81
CA HIS A 225 3.16 -5.14 1.33
C HIS A 225 3.41 -6.24 2.36
N ILE A 226 2.96 -6.01 3.59
CA ILE A 226 3.05 -6.96 4.71
C ILE A 226 1.62 -7.36 5.04
N LYS A 227 1.26 -8.62 4.78
CA LYS A 227 -0.11 -9.11 4.91
C LYS A 227 -0.18 -10.41 5.72
N ASN A 228 -1.04 -10.46 6.72
CA ASN A 228 -1.26 -11.69 7.51
C ASN A 228 0.05 -12.23 8.11
N VAL A 229 0.66 -11.45 9.00
CA VAL A 229 1.97 -11.72 9.61
C VAL A 229 1.84 -11.80 11.12
N ARG A 230 2.48 -12.80 11.75
CA ARG A 230 2.39 -13.02 13.19
C ARG A 230 3.73 -13.41 13.81
N GLY A 231 4.13 -12.78 14.92
CA GLY A 231 5.35 -13.17 15.63
C GLY A 231 6.64 -12.92 14.85
N CYS A 232 6.63 -12.06 13.83
CA CYS A 232 7.75 -11.93 12.88
C CYS A 232 8.60 -10.69 13.17
N GLU A 233 9.86 -10.76 12.77
CA GLU A 233 10.79 -9.62 12.77
C GLU A 233 11.18 -9.31 11.32
N ILE A 234 10.69 -8.18 10.79
CA ILE A 234 10.87 -7.80 9.39
C ILE A 234 11.68 -6.51 9.32
N LEU A 235 12.90 -6.59 8.78
CA LEU A 235 13.77 -5.44 8.53
C LEU A 235 13.89 -5.25 7.02
N ALA A 236 13.54 -4.07 6.54
CA ALA A 236 13.62 -3.71 5.14
C ALA A 236 14.37 -2.39 4.93
N GLY A 237 15.18 -2.35 3.87
CA GLY A 237 15.91 -1.17 3.47
C GLY A 237 14.99 -0.01 3.06
N PRO A 238 15.56 1.15 2.71
CA PRO A 238 14.81 2.33 2.29
C PRO A 238 13.81 2.03 1.17
N VAL A 239 12.51 2.18 1.47
CA VAL A 239 11.41 1.94 0.54
C VAL A 239 11.08 3.24 -0.19
N SER A 240 11.17 3.24 -1.53
CA SER A 240 11.03 4.46 -2.34
C SER A 240 9.66 5.13 -2.19
N SER A 241 8.60 4.32 -2.08
CA SER A 241 7.23 4.82 -1.97
C SER A 241 6.64 4.45 -0.60
N SER A 242 5.81 3.42 -0.55
CA SER A 242 4.91 3.17 0.56
C SER A 242 5.09 1.78 1.14
N VAL A 243 4.80 1.68 2.43
CA VAL A 243 4.67 0.41 3.14
C VAL A 243 3.23 0.25 3.57
N PHE A 244 2.64 -0.88 3.21
CA PHE A 244 1.28 -1.26 3.59
C PHE A 244 1.35 -2.46 4.53
N VAL A 245 0.85 -2.29 5.74
CA VAL A 245 0.74 -3.34 6.74
C VAL A 245 -0.74 -3.64 6.94
N ASP A 246 -1.14 -4.90 6.78
CA ASP A 246 -2.50 -5.36 6.99
C ASP A 246 -2.50 -6.70 7.70
N GLN A 247 -3.33 -6.87 8.73
CA GLN A 247 -3.43 -8.11 9.51
C GLN A 247 -2.08 -8.54 10.11
N CYS A 248 -1.43 -7.64 10.86
CA CYS A 248 -0.15 -7.92 11.51
C CYS A 248 -0.33 -8.02 13.03
N THR A 249 0.26 -9.03 13.67
CA THR A 249 0.12 -9.23 15.12
C THR A 249 1.44 -9.59 15.78
N ASP A 250 1.72 -8.98 16.94
CA ASP A 250 2.86 -9.34 17.81
C ASP A 250 4.18 -9.43 17.03
N SER A 251 4.47 -8.40 16.24
CA SER A 251 5.61 -8.40 15.31
C SER A 251 6.46 -7.14 15.49
N THR A 252 7.71 -7.21 15.01
CA THR A 252 8.64 -6.08 14.97
C THR A 252 8.95 -5.75 13.52
N LEU A 253 8.57 -4.54 13.10
CA LEU A 253 8.75 -4.07 11.73
C LEU A 253 9.73 -2.91 11.72
N VAL A 254 10.67 -2.91 10.78
CA VAL A 254 11.74 -1.91 10.72
C VAL A 254 11.95 -1.51 9.28
N PHE A 255 11.67 -0.25 8.94
CA PHE A 255 11.88 0.26 7.60
C PHE A 255 11.87 1.79 7.53
N PRO A 256 12.68 2.38 6.64
CA PRO A 256 12.48 3.73 6.14
C PRO A 256 11.50 3.71 4.95
N CYS A 257 10.57 4.65 4.87
CA CYS A 257 9.66 4.78 3.74
C CYS A 257 9.21 6.22 3.49
N GLN A 258 8.54 6.49 2.38
CA GLN A 258 7.89 7.78 2.16
C GLN A 258 6.55 7.87 2.90
N GLN A 259 5.75 6.80 2.86
CA GLN A 259 4.42 6.73 3.47
C GLN A 259 4.21 5.38 4.16
N LEU A 260 3.61 5.39 5.33
CA LEU A 260 3.18 4.18 6.03
C LEU A 260 1.66 4.16 6.13
N ARG A 261 1.05 3.02 5.80
CA ARG A 261 -0.35 2.73 6.10
C ARG A 261 -0.46 1.40 6.81
N THR A 262 -1.08 1.42 7.97
CA THR A 262 -1.25 0.25 8.84
C THR A 262 -2.74 0.03 9.05
N HIS A 263 -3.19 -1.19 8.80
CA HIS A 263 -4.59 -1.59 8.95
C HIS A 263 -4.66 -2.88 9.76
N ASN A 264 -5.71 -3.03 10.59
CA ASN A 264 -6.02 -4.24 11.36
C ASN A 264 -4.77 -4.88 12.02
N THR A 265 -4.01 -4.09 12.76
CA THR A 265 -2.71 -4.50 13.34
C THR A 265 -2.74 -4.39 14.86
N THR A 266 -2.22 -5.41 15.55
CA THR A 266 -2.27 -5.50 17.02
C THR A 266 -0.94 -5.83 17.66
N ALA A 267 -0.61 -5.17 18.77
CA ALA A 267 0.61 -5.43 19.58
C ALA A 267 1.93 -5.39 18.79
N THR A 268 2.01 -4.61 17.71
CA THR A 268 3.17 -4.56 16.81
C THR A 268 4.04 -3.33 17.08
N GLN A 269 5.36 -3.53 17.06
CA GLN A 269 6.36 -2.45 17.15
C GLN A 269 6.83 -2.07 15.75
N ILE A 270 6.85 -0.77 15.44
CA ILE A 270 7.25 -0.23 14.14
C ILE A 270 8.39 0.77 14.35
N HIS A 271 9.58 0.37 13.93
CA HIS A 271 10.76 1.23 13.83
C HIS A 271 10.74 1.95 12.49
N LEU A 272 10.36 3.21 12.52
CA LEU A 272 9.96 3.97 11.36
C LEU A 272 10.91 5.13 11.10
N HIS A 273 11.21 5.34 9.83
CA HIS A 273 11.54 6.65 9.30
C HIS A 273 10.54 6.96 8.20
N VAL A 274 9.81 8.06 8.32
CA VAL A 274 8.78 8.43 7.33
C VAL A 274 8.93 9.89 6.93
N THR A 275 9.04 10.15 5.62
CA THR A 275 9.20 11.53 5.13
C THR A 275 7.87 12.27 4.97
N SER A 276 6.79 11.54 4.70
CA SER A 276 5.45 12.12 4.55
C SER A 276 4.60 11.86 5.79
N ARG A 277 3.73 10.85 5.77
CA ARG A 277 2.78 10.55 6.84
C ARG A 277 2.71 9.06 7.14
N ALA A 278 2.45 8.76 8.41
CA ALA A 278 2.08 7.44 8.89
C ALA A 278 0.60 7.45 9.30
N ILE A 279 -0.18 6.52 8.75
CA ILE A 279 -1.62 6.39 9.03
C ILE A 279 -1.88 5.02 9.62
N ILE A 280 -2.71 4.95 10.66
CA ILE A 280 -3.24 3.72 11.23
C ILE A 280 -4.77 3.70 11.16
N GLU A 281 -5.34 2.52 11.00
CA GLU A 281 -6.78 2.25 10.96
C GLU A 281 -7.06 0.87 11.57
N ASP A 282 -8.08 0.74 12.42
CA ASP A 282 -8.43 -0.50 13.12
C ASP A 282 -7.26 -1.18 13.85
N CYS A 283 -6.33 -0.38 14.38
CA CYS A 283 -5.13 -0.84 15.05
C CYS A 283 -5.26 -0.75 16.57
N HIS A 284 -4.56 -1.62 17.31
CA HIS A 284 -4.56 -1.59 18.78
C HIS A 284 -3.18 -1.96 19.35
N GLY A 285 -2.64 -1.12 20.25
CA GLY A 285 -1.35 -1.37 20.89
C GLY A 285 -0.17 -1.33 19.92
N VAL A 286 -0.26 -0.51 18.87
CA VAL A 286 0.85 -0.26 17.95
C VAL A 286 1.84 0.69 18.60
N ARG A 287 3.13 0.42 18.46
CA ARG A 287 4.18 1.21 19.10
C ARG A 287 5.19 1.71 18.10
N PHE A 288 5.47 3.01 18.10
CA PHE A 288 6.40 3.64 17.15
C PHE A 288 7.74 4.01 17.80
N VAL A 289 8.81 3.82 17.03
CA VAL A 289 10.20 4.05 17.42
C VAL A 289 10.96 4.63 16.24
N PRO A 290 11.97 5.50 16.42
CA PRO A 290 12.85 5.85 15.32
C PRO A 290 13.61 4.62 14.80
N VAL A 291 13.82 4.55 13.48
CA VAL A 291 14.61 3.50 12.86
C VAL A 291 16.08 3.59 13.30
N THR A 292 16.65 2.45 13.71
CA THR A 292 18.07 2.34 14.15
C THR A 292 18.88 1.35 13.32
N TRP A 293 18.22 0.63 12.40
CA TRP A 293 18.87 -0.41 11.62
C TRP A 293 19.74 0.19 10.51
N THR A 294 20.98 -0.27 10.44
CA THR A 294 21.98 0.11 9.44
C THR A 294 22.66 -1.13 8.87
N TYR A 295 23.14 -1.05 7.63
CA TYR A 295 23.89 -2.12 6.97
C TYR A 295 24.76 -1.55 5.84
N PRO A 296 25.77 -2.29 5.35
CA PRO A 296 26.64 -1.82 4.27
C PRO A 296 25.84 -1.45 3.00
N GLY A 297 26.00 -0.22 2.53
CA GLY A 297 25.30 0.29 1.33
C GLY A 297 23.93 0.93 1.58
N ILE A 298 23.48 1.02 2.84
CA ILE A 298 22.19 1.65 3.17
C ILE A 298 22.10 3.12 2.71
N ASP A 299 23.21 3.87 2.78
CA ASP A 299 23.25 5.28 2.37
C ASP A 299 22.97 5.46 0.87
N ASP A 300 23.47 4.54 0.05
CA ASP A 300 23.19 4.56 -1.39
C ASP A 300 21.75 4.14 -1.66
N HIS A 301 21.19 3.21 -0.88
CA HIS A 301 19.77 2.87 -0.97
C HIS A 301 18.86 4.04 -0.56
N TYR A 302 19.24 4.87 0.42
CA TYR A 302 18.51 6.10 0.76
C TYR A 302 18.47 7.07 -0.43
N LYS A 303 19.60 7.27 -1.11
CA LYS A 303 19.69 8.12 -2.32
C LYS A 303 18.82 7.57 -3.45
N VAL A 304 18.89 6.27 -3.70
CA VAL A 304 18.11 5.59 -4.74
C VAL A 304 16.60 5.62 -4.43
N ALA A 305 16.23 5.52 -3.16
CA ALA A 305 14.85 5.65 -2.70
C ALA A 305 14.32 7.09 -2.77
N GLY A 306 15.20 8.09 -2.88
CA GLY A 306 14.81 9.50 -2.83
C GLY A 306 14.31 9.93 -1.45
N LEU A 307 14.72 9.23 -0.38
CA LEU A 307 14.35 9.58 1.00
C LEU A 307 15.41 10.50 1.58
N ASP A 308 14.98 11.66 2.09
CA ASP A 308 15.85 12.59 2.82
C ASP A 308 16.00 12.12 4.28
N PRO A 309 17.21 11.74 4.75
CA PRO A 309 17.45 11.29 6.11
C PRO A 309 17.15 12.35 7.18
N ASN A 310 17.10 13.63 6.81
CA ASN A 310 16.82 14.73 7.73
C ASN A 310 15.32 14.96 7.94
N ARG A 311 14.48 14.40 7.07
CA ARG A 311 13.03 14.60 7.10
C ARG A 311 12.33 13.37 7.65
N ASN A 312 12.06 13.39 8.96
CA ASN A 312 11.52 12.22 9.65
C ASN A 312 10.35 12.54 10.60
N ASN A 313 9.16 12.12 10.21
CA ASN A 313 7.89 12.32 10.91
C ASN A 313 7.43 11.04 11.65
N TRP A 314 8.36 10.18 12.08
CA TRP A 314 8.04 8.86 12.68
C TRP A 314 7.12 8.93 13.92
N SER A 315 7.14 10.05 14.65
CA SER A 315 6.31 10.28 15.84
C SER A 315 4.97 10.96 15.54
N GLU A 316 4.71 11.33 14.28
CA GLU A 316 3.47 11.98 13.84
C GLU A 316 2.61 10.96 13.11
N VAL A 317 1.75 10.27 13.86
CA VAL A 317 0.91 9.19 13.34
C VAL A 317 -0.56 9.58 13.41
N ASP A 318 -1.22 9.56 12.25
CA ASP A 318 -2.64 9.83 12.11
C ASP A 318 -3.45 8.56 12.35
N ASP A 319 -4.34 8.56 13.34
CA ASP A 319 -5.31 7.48 13.55
C ASP A 319 -6.65 7.84 12.92
N PHE A 320 -7.01 7.13 11.85
CA PHE A 320 -8.19 7.41 11.05
C PHE A 320 -9.50 7.19 11.84
N ASN A 321 -9.51 6.24 12.78
CA ASN A 321 -10.70 5.90 13.56
C ASN A 321 -10.83 6.74 14.83
N TRP A 322 -9.82 7.54 15.16
CA TRP A 322 -9.83 8.39 16.35
C TRP A 322 -10.21 9.84 16.02
N LEU A 323 -11.52 10.11 16.03
CA LEU A 323 -12.08 11.44 15.74
C LEU A 323 -12.08 12.39 16.94
N ALA A 324 -11.56 11.98 18.09
CA ALA A 324 -11.61 12.76 19.33
C ALA A 324 -10.49 13.82 19.38
N ALA A 325 -10.84 15.06 19.05
CA ALA A 325 -9.91 16.18 19.08
C ALA A 325 -9.42 16.51 20.50
N GLY A 326 -8.11 16.70 20.67
CA GLY A 326 -7.48 17.12 21.93
C GLY A 326 -7.06 15.98 22.87
N THR A 327 -7.33 14.73 22.50
CA THR A 327 -6.89 13.54 23.26
C THR A 327 -6.05 12.66 22.35
N PRO A 328 -4.84 12.22 22.75
CA PRO A 328 -4.05 11.31 21.95
C PRO A 328 -4.81 9.99 21.74
N SER A 329 -4.65 9.39 20.57
CA SER A 329 -5.27 8.08 20.31
C SER A 329 -4.73 7.03 21.30
N PRO A 330 -5.59 6.16 21.86
CA PRO A 330 -5.16 5.05 22.70
C PRO A 330 -4.58 3.88 21.87
N ASN A 331 -4.74 3.91 20.54
CA ASN A 331 -4.41 2.78 19.67
C ASN A 331 -2.91 2.70 19.34
N TRP A 332 -2.19 3.80 19.53
CA TRP A 332 -0.76 3.85 19.32
C TRP A 332 -0.02 4.67 20.39
N THR A 333 1.26 4.35 20.58
CA THR A 333 2.13 5.07 21.51
C THR A 333 3.56 5.13 20.97
N VAL A 334 4.36 6.04 21.51
CA VAL A 334 5.81 6.11 21.25
C VAL A 334 6.55 5.32 22.33
N ILE A 335 7.52 4.50 21.94
CA ILE A 335 8.35 3.76 22.91
C ILE A 335 9.36 4.72 23.58
N PRO A 336 9.44 4.74 24.92
CA PRO A 336 10.45 5.49 25.66
C PRO A 336 11.87 5.04 25.30
N GLU A 337 12.84 5.95 25.37
CA GLU A 337 14.24 5.68 25.00
C GLU A 337 14.86 4.47 25.69
N THR A 338 14.49 4.21 26.95
CA THR A 338 14.99 3.09 27.76
C THR A 338 14.57 1.71 27.27
N GLU A 339 13.49 1.63 26.49
CA GLU A 339 12.91 0.38 26.00
C GLU A 339 13.18 0.16 24.50
N ARG A 340 13.93 1.07 23.86
CA ARG A 340 14.19 1.00 22.42
C ARG A 340 15.23 -0.07 22.11
N ILE A 341 14.92 -0.88 21.10
CA ILE A 341 15.87 -1.82 20.50
C ILE A 341 16.87 -1.00 19.65
N CYS A 342 18.14 -1.03 20.05
CA CYS A 342 19.23 -0.33 19.35
C CYS A 342 20.23 -1.29 18.69
N SER A 343 20.10 -2.59 18.94
CA SER A 343 20.94 -3.64 18.34
C SER A 343 20.06 -4.67 17.67
N TRP A 344 20.38 -5.00 16.43
CA TRP A 344 19.70 -6.03 15.65
C TRP A 344 20.66 -7.19 15.45
N ASP A 345 20.20 -8.41 15.68
CA ASP A 345 21.04 -9.59 15.43
C ASP A 345 21.43 -9.66 13.95
N ASP A 346 22.72 -9.81 13.68
CA ASP A 346 23.25 -10.18 12.37
C ASP A 346 22.79 -11.61 12.06
N VAL A 347 21.82 -11.73 11.16
CA VAL A 347 21.41 -13.02 10.65
C VAL A 347 22.39 -13.37 9.54
N GLY A 348 23.39 -14.18 9.91
CA GLY A 348 24.64 -14.38 9.17
C GLY A 348 24.50 -14.57 7.66
N GLN A 349 25.45 -13.95 6.95
CA GLN A 349 25.88 -14.35 5.61
C GLN A 349 26.00 -15.88 5.59
N ALA A 350 25.32 -16.53 4.64
CA ALA A 350 25.61 -17.92 4.32
C ALA A 350 27.14 -18.03 4.13
N SER A 351 27.77 -18.90 4.93
CA SER A 351 29.19 -19.20 4.75
C SER A 351 29.40 -19.66 3.31
N LEU A 352 30.34 -19.00 2.63
CA LEU A 352 30.80 -19.29 1.27
C LEU A 352 31.17 -20.76 1.08
#